data_AF-A0A8T5JEY7-F1
#
_entry.id   AF-A0A8T5JEY7-F1
#
_cell.length_a   1.000
_cell.length_b   1.000
_cell.length_c   1.000
_cell.angle_alpha   90.00
_cell.angle_beta   90.00
_cell.angle_gamma   90.00
#
_symmetry.space_group_name_H-M   'P 1'
#
loop_
_entity.id
_entity.type
_entity.pdbx_description
1 polymer ?
#
loop_
_entity_poly.entity_id
_entity_poly.type
_entity_poly.pdbx_seq_one_letter_code
_entity_poly.pdbx_strand_id
1 'polypeptide(L)'
;MVPEFNLQLPLISEDLPGIGGRIRARIDDFVVEEISSIEPSGRGTHLYMNITKEGMTTREVQMQLVELFHLRPQMIGTGGLKDKDARATQVFSLQLEKEKID
;
A
#
# COMPACT_ATOMS: atom_id res chain seq x y z
N MET A 1 22.06 -17.90 -25.50
CA MET A 1 22.55 -16.50 -25.46
C MET A 1 21.32 -15.63 -25.22
N VAL A 2 21.21 -14.96 -24.08
CA VAL A 2 20.10 -14.05 -23.80
C VAL A 2 20.43 -12.73 -24.51
N PRO A 3 19.51 -12.12 -25.28
CA PRO A 3 19.79 -10.84 -25.91
C PRO A 3 20.01 -9.77 -24.84
N GLU A 4 21.01 -8.92 -25.07
CA GLU A 4 21.25 -7.73 -24.26
C GLU A 4 20.13 -6.72 -24.55
N PHE A 5 19.36 -6.36 -23.52
CA PHE A 5 18.32 -5.34 -23.65
C PHE A 5 18.90 -3.98 -23.31
N ASN A 6 18.77 -3.01 -24.23
CA ASN A 6 19.06 -1.63 -23.92
C ASN A 6 17.96 -1.07 -22.99
N LEU A 7 18.31 -0.79 -21.73
CA LEU A 7 17.40 -0.24 -20.72
C LEU A 7 17.40 1.30 -20.69
N GLN A 8 18.03 1.95 -21.66
CA GLN A 8 18.11 3.41 -21.72
C GLN A 8 16.78 3.99 -22.20
N LEU A 9 16.06 4.62 -21.27
CA LEU A 9 14.80 5.30 -21.54
C LEU A 9 15.06 6.75 -21.95
N PRO A 10 14.25 7.33 -22.87
CA PRO A 10 14.34 8.74 -23.21
C PRO A 10 14.03 9.60 -21.97
N LEU A 11 14.90 10.56 -21.67
CA LEU A 11 14.73 11.48 -20.55
C LEU A 11 14.15 12.80 -21.06
N ILE A 12 13.19 13.37 -20.33
CA ILE A 12 12.65 14.71 -20.66
C ILE A 12 13.71 15.83 -20.49
N SER A 13 14.77 15.56 -19.74
CA SER A 13 15.82 16.52 -19.36
C SER A 13 17.21 15.93 -19.59
N GLU A 14 17.47 15.35 -20.77
CA GLU A 14 18.74 14.64 -21.05
C GLU A 14 19.97 15.54 -20.98
N ASP A 15 19.79 16.85 -21.18
CA ASP A 15 20.81 17.88 -21.18
C ASP A 15 21.23 18.31 -19.77
N LEU A 16 20.48 17.90 -18.74
CA LEU A 16 20.81 18.19 -17.35
C LEU A 16 21.65 17.07 -16.73
N PRO A 17 22.76 17.39 -16.02
CA PRO A 17 23.52 16.38 -15.31
C PRO A 17 22.69 15.81 -14.15
N GLY A 18 22.84 14.50 -13.92
CA GLY A 18 22.22 13.85 -12.77
C GLY A 18 22.73 14.43 -11.44
N ILE A 19 21.84 14.60 -10.48
CA ILE A 19 22.16 15.15 -9.15
C ILE A 19 22.89 14.17 -8.22
N GLY A 20 23.05 12.90 -8.64
CA GLY A 20 23.59 11.83 -7.81
C GLY A 20 22.67 11.49 -6.63
N GLY A 21 23.26 11.13 -5.49
CA GLY A 21 22.54 10.83 -4.25
C GLY A 21 22.06 9.38 -4.13
N ARG A 22 21.34 9.10 -3.04
CA ARG A 22 20.72 7.79 -2.75
C ARG A 22 19.24 8.04 -2.42
N ILE A 23 18.36 7.29 -3.05
CA ILE A 23 16.93 7.27 -2.72
C ILE A 23 16.65 6.16 -1.71
N ARG A 24 15.64 6.36 -0.85
CA ARG A 24 15.16 5.34 0.12
C ARG A 24 16.30 4.78 1.00
N ALA A 25 17.21 5.63 1.48
CA ALA A 25 18.35 5.18 2.31
C ALA A 25 17.90 4.82 3.73
N ARG A 26 16.83 5.45 4.21
CA ARG A 26 16.08 5.16 5.42
C ARG A 26 14.60 5.06 5.08
N ILE A 27 13.82 4.45 5.97
CA ILE A 27 12.40 4.24 5.72
C ILE A 27 11.60 5.55 5.61
N ASP A 28 11.99 6.56 6.40
CA ASP A 28 11.37 7.87 6.41
C ASP A 28 11.82 8.77 5.25
N ASP A 29 12.78 8.34 4.43
CA ASP A 29 13.15 9.05 3.20
C ASP A 29 12.07 8.88 2.10
N PHE A 30 11.14 7.94 2.28
CA PHE A 30 10.06 7.66 1.34
C PHE A 30 8.73 7.53 2.08
N VAL A 31 8.02 8.65 2.15
CA VAL A 31 6.70 8.75 2.79
C VAL A 31 5.62 8.78 1.73
N VAL A 32 4.61 7.92 1.88
CA VAL A 32 3.45 7.86 0.98
C VAL A 32 2.19 8.00 1.80
N GLU A 33 1.36 8.98 1.45
CA GLU A 33 0.02 9.14 2.00
C GLU A 33 -1.02 8.89 0.90
N GLU A 34 -1.96 7.99 1.17
CA GLU A 34 -3.06 7.74 0.25
C GLU A 34 -4.05 8.91 0.24
N ILE A 35 -4.31 9.43 -0.97
CA ILE A 35 -5.45 10.31 -1.23
C ILE A 35 -6.62 9.41 -1.64
N SER A 36 -7.42 9.00 -0.66
CA SER A 36 -8.58 8.15 -0.93
C SER A 36 -9.73 8.95 -1.50
N SER A 37 -10.40 8.43 -2.53
CA SER A 37 -11.64 8.99 -3.05
C SER A 37 -12.88 8.50 -2.28
N ILE A 38 -12.69 7.67 -1.25
CA ILE A 38 -13.77 7.07 -0.47
C ILE A 38 -13.93 7.87 0.83
N GLU A 39 -15.11 8.45 1.00
CA GLU A 39 -15.51 9.07 2.26
C GLU A 39 -16.39 8.09 3.06
N PRO A 40 -16.02 7.73 4.30
CA PRO A 40 -16.84 6.87 5.13
C PRO A 40 -18.20 7.53 5.40
N SER A 41 -19.29 6.84 5.06
CA SER A 41 -20.67 7.36 5.21
C SER A 41 -21.18 7.43 6.66
N GLY A 42 -20.37 7.00 7.63
CA GLY A 42 -20.72 6.87 9.04
C GLY A 42 -21.64 5.69 9.38
N ARG A 43 -22.05 4.88 8.39
CA ARG A 43 -22.93 3.71 8.59
C ARG A 43 -22.64 2.61 7.57
N GLY A 44 -23.09 1.40 7.86
CA GLY A 44 -22.96 0.25 6.97
C GLY A 44 -22.16 -0.87 7.59
N THR A 45 -21.70 -1.77 6.75
CA THR A 45 -21.14 -3.07 7.17
C THR A 45 -19.62 -3.08 7.19
N HIS A 46 -19.00 -2.00 6.69
CA HIS A 46 -17.57 -1.86 6.56
C HIS A 46 -17.01 -0.87 7.58
N LEU A 47 -15.98 -1.29 8.31
CA LEU A 47 -15.12 -0.43 9.10
C LEU A 47 -13.95 0.03 8.23
N TYR A 48 -13.78 1.34 8.07
CA TYR A 48 -12.62 1.92 7.40
C TYR A 48 -11.55 2.27 8.43
N MET A 49 -10.31 1.87 8.18
CA MET A 49 -9.16 2.14 9.04
C MET A 49 -8.05 2.78 8.22
N ASN A 50 -7.63 3.98 8.62
CA ASN A 50 -6.44 4.62 8.06
C ASN A 50 -5.21 4.16 8.85
N ILE A 51 -4.34 3.38 8.21
CA ILE A 51 -3.20 2.73 8.87
C ILE A 51 -1.90 3.20 8.24
N THR A 52 -0.99 3.68 9.07
CA THR A 52 0.42 3.87 8.73
C THR A 52 1.19 2.59 9.02
N LYS A 53 1.90 2.07 8.01
CA LYS A 53 2.80 0.92 8.14
C LYS A 53 4.24 1.33 7.79
N GLU A 54 5.19 0.66 8.44
CA GLU A 54 6.63 0.81 8.21
C GLU A 54 7.26 -0.58 8.14
N GLY A 55 8.04 -0.86 7.11
CA GLY A 55 8.80 -2.11 6.97
C GLY A 55 7.92 -3.32 6.69
N MET A 56 6.66 -3.08 6.33
CA MET A 56 5.64 -4.10 6.06
C MET A 56 5.03 -3.87 4.69
N THR A 57 4.68 -4.95 3.99
CA THR A 57 3.86 -4.93 2.79
C THR A 57 2.40 -4.66 3.16
N THR A 58 1.59 -4.20 2.19
CA THR A 58 0.13 -4.12 2.36
C THR A 58 -0.48 -5.48 2.76
N ARG A 59 0.06 -6.58 2.21
CA ARG A 59 -0.42 -7.94 2.48
C ARG A 59 -0.12 -8.41 3.91
N GLU A 60 1.06 -8.13 4.44
CA GLU A 60 1.39 -8.45 5.84
C GLU A 60 0.41 -7.76 6.81
N VAL A 61 0.11 -6.48 6.58
CA VAL A 61 -0.90 -5.75 7.37
C VAL A 61 -2.29 -6.37 7.19
N GLN A 62 -2.70 -6.70 5.96
CA GLN A 62 -3.98 -7.37 5.69
C GLN A 62 -4.11 -8.68 6.48
N MET A 63 -3.06 -9.51 6.52
CA MET A 63 -3.09 -10.78 7.24
C MET A 63 -3.15 -10.60 8.76
N GLN A 64 -2.47 -9.58 9.31
CA GLN A 64 -2.62 -9.25 10.72
C GLN A 64 -4.04 -8.81 11.08
N LEU A 65 -4.70 -8.05 10.19
CA LEU A 65 -6.09 -7.66 10.38
C LEU A 65 -7.05 -8.87 10.29
N VAL A 66 -6.76 -9.82 9.40
CA VAL A 66 -7.48 -11.11 9.33
C VAL A 66 -7.42 -11.84 10.67
N GLU A 67 -6.22 -11.99 11.23
CA GLU A 67 -6.02 -12.67 12.50
C GLU A 67 -6.69 -11.93 13.66
N LEU A 68 -6.50 -10.61 13.74
CA LEU A 68 -7.00 -9.76 14.81
C LEU A 68 -8.52 -9.69 14.88
N PHE A 69 -9.20 -9.66 13.72
CA PHE A 69 -10.65 -9.54 13.64
C PHE A 69 -11.35 -10.87 13.36
N HIS A 70 -10.60 -11.97 13.25
CA HIS A 70 -11.10 -13.31 12.90
C HIS A 70 -11.93 -13.30 11.61
N LEU A 71 -11.47 -12.56 10.60
CA LEU A 71 -12.12 -12.42 9.30
C LEU A 71 -11.44 -13.30 8.25
N ARG A 72 -12.11 -13.54 7.13
CA ARG A 72 -11.44 -14.13 5.95
C ARG A 72 -10.70 -13.05 5.17
N PRO A 73 -9.59 -13.35 4.48
CA PRO A 73 -8.83 -12.37 3.70
C PRO A 73 -9.66 -11.55 2.70
N GLN A 74 -10.70 -12.16 2.11
CA GLN A 74 -11.60 -11.52 1.15
C GLN A 74 -12.48 -10.43 1.76
N MET A 75 -12.64 -10.42 3.09
CA MET A 75 -13.41 -9.41 3.82
C MET A 75 -12.57 -8.16 4.12
N ILE A 76 -11.30 -8.12 3.70
CA ILE A 76 -10.40 -6.99 3.88
C ILE A 76 -10.04 -6.40 2.52
N GLY A 77 -10.54 -5.20 2.26
CA GLY A 77 -10.20 -4.38 1.09
C GLY A 77 -9.03 -3.43 1.37
N THR A 78 -8.34 -3.04 0.29
CA THR A 78 -7.21 -2.08 0.33
C THR A 78 -7.30 -1.13 -0.85
N GLY A 79 -6.91 0.14 -0.68
CA GLY A 79 -6.85 1.13 -1.77
C GLY A 79 -5.76 0.87 -2.83
N GLY A 80 -4.91 -0.14 -2.61
CA GLY A 80 -3.81 -0.54 -3.51
C GLY A 80 -2.61 -1.05 -2.72
N LEU A 81 -1.57 -1.50 -3.44
CA LEU A 81 -0.32 -1.90 -2.80
C LEU A 81 0.53 -0.67 -2.46
N LYS A 82 1.26 -0.75 -1.35
CA LYS A 82 2.26 0.24 -0.96
C LYS A 82 3.60 -0.45 -0.74
N ASP A 83 4.68 0.23 -1.10
CA ASP A 83 6.05 -0.21 -0.91
C ASP A 83 6.31 -0.70 0.53
N LYS A 84 7.06 -1.79 0.68
CA LYS A 84 7.47 -2.31 2.00
C LYS A 84 8.48 -1.37 2.68
N ASP A 85 9.46 -0.93 1.91
CA ASP A 85 10.57 -0.08 2.36
C ASP A 85 10.17 1.40 2.29
N ALA A 86 9.10 1.72 3.00
CA ALA A 86 8.49 3.04 3.06
C ALA A 86 7.68 3.21 4.35
N ARG A 87 7.53 4.46 4.81
CA ARG A 87 6.46 4.85 5.73
C ARG A 87 5.22 5.17 4.90
N ALA A 88 4.27 4.24 4.87
CA ALA A 88 3.11 4.35 3.99
C ALA A 88 1.80 4.31 4.76
N THR A 89 0.97 5.32 4.55
CA THR A 89 -0.38 5.46 5.11
C THR A 89 -1.41 5.12 4.05
N GLN A 90 -2.34 4.22 4.35
CA GLN A 90 -3.38 3.78 3.42
C GLN A 90 -4.67 3.37 4.15
N VAL A 91 -5.77 3.36 3.41
CA VAL A 91 -7.06 2.93 3.95
C VAL A 91 -7.26 1.43 3.72
N PHE A 92 -7.61 0.73 4.79
CA PHE A 92 -8.14 -0.64 4.77
C PHE A 92 -9.64 -0.61 5.07
N SER A 93 -10.42 -1.47 4.40
CA SER A 93 -11.84 -1.66 4.70
C SER A 93 -12.09 -3.09 5.21
N LEU A 94 -12.76 -3.23 6.33
CA LEU A 94 -13.09 -4.53 6.94
C LEU A 94 -14.60 -4.72 6.89
N GLN A 95 -15.08 -5.73 6.17
CA GLN A 95 -16.49 -6.13 6.23
C GLN A 95 -16.72 -6.94 7.51
N LEU A 96 -17.56 -6.42 8.42
CA LEU A 96 -17.82 -7.00 9.75
C LEU A 96 -19.17 -7.74 9.85
N GLU A 97 -19.82 -8.02 8.72
CA GLU A 97 -21.05 -8.82 8.73
C GLU A 97 -20.78 -10.23 9.26
N LYS A 98 -21.66 -10.69 10.15
CA LYS A 98 -21.68 -12.10 10.57
C LYS A 98 -22.08 -12.94 9.36
N GLU A 99 -21.25 -13.89 8.95
CA GLU A 99 -21.73 -14.95 8.06
C GLU A 99 -22.95 -15.60 8.71
N LYS A 100 -24.06 -15.70 7.97
CA LYS A 100 -25.12 -16.64 8.35
C LYS A 100 -24.50 -18.02 8.28
N ILE A 101 -24.27 -18.61 9.44
CA ILE A 101 -24.10 -20.05 9.55
C ILE A 101 -25.51 -20.62 9.42
N ASP A 102 -25.83 -21.16 8.25
CA ASP A 102 -26.99 -22.03 8.07
C ASP A 102 -26.78 -23.35 8.84
#